data_AF-A0A547LKR9-F1
#
_entry.id   AF-A0A547LKR9-F1
#
_cell.length_a   1.000
_cell.length_b   1.000
_cell.length_c   1.000
_cell.angle_alpha   90.00
_cell.angle_beta   90.00
_cell.angle_gamma   90.00
#
_symmetry.space_group_name_H-M   'P 1'
#
loop_
_entity.id
_entity.type
_entity.pdbx_description
1 polymer ?
#
loop_
_entity_poly.entity_id
_entity_poly.type
_entity_poly.pdbx_seq_one_letter_code
_entity_poly.pdbx_strand_id
1 'polypeptide(L)'
;MLTLTPSPDFLPVEPSAVLVELGTHRPSPQGSHAVHDNRIATQLLLLPGSKANRSLAALIPLDSQTLGRVEALVCFWRGYDKRPVPPDTRMTIPQRHERRQLP
;
A
#
# COMPACT_ATOMS: atom_id res chain seq x y z
N MET A 1 -5.55 3.04 1.47
CA MET A 1 -4.45 2.75 2.41
C MET A 1 -4.28 1.24 2.51
N LEU A 2 -3.05 0.75 2.48
CA LEU A 2 -2.73 -0.66 2.70
C LEU A 2 -2.08 -0.85 4.06
N THR A 3 -2.48 -1.91 4.76
CA THR A 3 -1.87 -2.30 6.03
C THR A 3 -1.00 -3.52 5.78
N LEU A 4 0.27 -3.42 6.17
CA LEU A 4 1.26 -4.47 6.04
C LEU A 4 1.64 -4.97 7.43
N THR A 5 1.75 -6.28 7.54
CA THR A 5 2.11 -7.01 8.77
C THR A 5 3.31 -7.90 8.47
N PRO A 6 4.09 -8.33 9.47
CA PRO A 6 5.07 -9.39 9.25
C PRO A 6 4.36 -10.61 8.65
N SER A 7 4.98 -11.22 7.64
CA SER A 7 4.50 -12.49 7.13
C SER A 7 4.55 -13.51 8.27
N PRO A 8 3.45 -14.25 8.51
CA PRO A 8 3.48 -15.40 9.39
C PRO A 8 4.53 -16.43 8.93
N ASP A 9 5.23 -17.05 9.88
CA ASP A 9 6.37 -17.95 9.59
C ASP A 9 5.97 -19.22 8.80
N PHE A 10 4.68 -19.58 8.81
CA PHE A 10 4.15 -20.74 8.07
C PHE A 10 3.83 -20.42 6.60
N LEU A 11 3.83 -19.15 6.20
CA LEU A 11 3.64 -18.79 4.80
C LEU A 11 4.99 -18.90 4.08
N PRO A 12 5.10 -19.66 2.97
CA PRO A 12 6.30 -19.68 2.16
C PRO A 12 6.40 -18.34 1.42
N VAL A 13 7.13 -17.38 2.00
CA VAL A 13 7.33 -16.06 1.40
C VAL A 13 8.82 -15.80 1.20
N GLU A 14 9.22 -15.73 -0.05
CA GLU A 14 10.54 -15.26 -0.46
C GLU A 14 10.80 -13.85 0.10
N PRO A 15 12.00 -13.56 0.63
CA PRO A 15 12.35 -12.24 1.11
C PRO A 15 12.17 -11.21 -0.01
N SER A 16 11.17 -10.36 0.17
CA SER A 16 10.75 -9.43 -0.87
C SER A 16 11.52 -8.13 -0.75
N ALA A 17 12.38 -7.83 -1.74
CA ALA A 17 13.11 -6.56 -1.84
C ALA A 17 12.19 -5.34 -2.07
N VAL A 18 10.89 -5.58 -2.28
CA VAL A 18 9.82 -4.60 -2.54
C VAL A 18 9.82 -3.44 -1.56
N LEU A 19 10.30 -3.64 -0.33
CA LEU A 19 10.05 -2.75 0.78
C LEU A 19 11.24 -1.90 1.22
N VAL A 20 12.42 -2.12 0.64
CA VAL A 20 13.60 -1.32 0.93
C VAL A 20 13.44 0.12 0.41
N GLU A 21 12.53 0.34 -0.55
CA GLU A 21 12.25 1.65 -1.16
C GLU A 21 10.92 2.29 -0.68
N LEU A 22 10.39 1.93 0.48
CA LEU A 22 9.16 2.56 1.02
C LEU A 22 9.38 3.99 1.56
N GLY A 23 10.10 4.84 0.84
CA GLY A 23 10.17 6.28 1.09
C GLY A 23 10.38 6.70 2.55
N THR A 24 9.85 7.87 2.92
CA THR A 24 9.98 8.42 4.27
C THR A 24 8.97 7.77 5.21
N HIS A 25 9.47 7.19 6.30
CA HIS A 25 8.67 6.58 7.36
C HIS A 25 8.29 7.61 8.44
N ARG A 26 7.00 7.68 8.78
CA ARG A 26 6.46 8.48 9.89
C ARG A 26 5.90 7.56 11.00
N PRO A 27 6.45 7.58 12.23
CA PRO A 27 5.95 6.74 13.31
C PRO A 27 4.56 7.19 13.79
N SER A 28 3.75 6.21 14.22
CA SER A 28 2.44 6.38 14.86
C SER A 28 2.20 5.28 15.91
N PRO A 29 1.19 5.42 16.80
CA PRO A 29 0.86 4.38 17.77
C PRO A 29 0.47 3.03 17.13
N GLN A 30 -0.06 3.06 15.90
CA GLN A 30 -0.49 1.87 15.16
C GLN A 30 0.66 1.22 14.37
N GLY A 31 1.81 1.88 14.24
CA GLY A 31 2.92 1.41 13.43
C GLY A 31 3.67 2.53 12.72
N SER A 32 4.26 2.25 11.56
CA SER A 32 4.95 3.25 10.74
C SER A 32 4.16 3.52 9.47
N HIS A 33 3.81 4.77 9.21
CA HIS A 33 3.23 5.20 7.95
C HIS A 33 4.33 5.45 6.93
N ALA A 34 4.13 5.00 5.70
CA ALA A 34 4.98 5.31 4.57
C ALA A 34 4.11 5.69 3.36
N VAL A 35 4.69 6.43 2.43
CA VAL A 35 4.08 6.69 1.13
C VAL A 35 5.00 6.09 0.08
N HIS A 36 4.48 5.14 -0.68
CA HIS A 36 5.16 4.64 -1.87
C HIS A 36 4.71 5.48 -3.07
N ASP A 37 5.64 6.24 -3.64
CA ASP A 37 5.38 7.03 -4.85
C ASP A 37 5.90 6.29 -6.08
N ASN A 38 5.00 5.55 -6.73
CA ASN A 38 5.28 4.93 -8.02
C ASN A 38 4.06 5.09 -8.93
N ARG A 39 3.94 6.28 -9.54
CA ARG A 39 2.82 6.79 -10.35
C ARG A 39 1.50 7.03 -9.61
N ILE A 40 1.20 6.25 -8.57
CA ILE A 40 0.09 6.52 -7.65
C ILE A 40 0.64 6.45 -6.23
N ALA A 41 0.63 7.61 -5.54
CA ALA A 41 0.98 7.71 -4.14
C ALA A 41 0.10 6.76 -3.32
N THR A 42 0.69 5.65 -2.86
CA THR A 42 0.00 4.65 -2.06
C THR A 42 0.41 4.82 -0.61
N GLN A 43 -0.56 5.14 0.24
CA GLN A 43 -0.34 5.18 1.68
C GLN A 43 -0.27 3.77 2.26
N LEU A 44 0.82 3.49 2.96
CA LEU A 44 1.10 2.24 3.63
C LEU A 44 1.13 2.46 5.15
N LEU A 45 0.64 1.48 5.89
CA LEU A 45 0.80 1.36 7.34
C LEU A 45 1.50 0.04 7.64
N LEU A 46 2.72 0.11 8.14
CA LEU A 46 3.51 -1.03 8.58
C LEU A 46 3.25 -1.26 10.07
N LEU A 47 2.61 -2.37 10.43
CA LEU A 47 2.37 -2.74 11.81
C LEU A 47 3.69 -3.05 12.54
N PRO A 48 3.74 -2.94 13.89
CA PRO A 48 4.92 -3.27 14.67
C PRO A 48 5.51 -4.64 14.29
N GLY A 49 6.84 -4.70 14.17
CA GLY A 49 7.56 -5.90 13.73
C GLY A 49 7.74 -6.01 12.21
N SER A 50 7.05 -5.20 11.41
CA SER A 50 7.21 -5.14 9.95
C SER A 50 8.50 -4.39 9.60
N LYS A 51 9.65 -5.08 9.65
CA LYS A 51 10.95 -4.52 9.22
C LYS A 51 11.10 -4.67 7.71
N ALA A 52 11.76 -3.70 7.07
CA ALA A 52 12.00 -3.70 5.62
C ALA A 52 12.77 -4.92 5.09
N ASN A 53 13.45 -5.67 5.97
CA ASN A 53 14.21 -6.89 5.63
C ASN A 53 13.47 -8.20 5.97
N ARG A 54 12.19 -8.14 6.33
CA ARG A 54 11.33 -9.32 6.54
C ARG A 54 10.24 -9.36 5.48
N SER A 55 9.89 -10.58 5.06
CA SER A 55 8.70 -10.83 4.25
C SER A 55 7.47 -10.23 4.93
N LEU A 56 6.67 -9.45 4.19
CA LEU A 56 5.43 -8.85 4.68
C LEU A 56 4.21 -9.50 4.03
N ALA A 57 3.10 -9.49 4.76
CA ALA A 57 1.78 -9.84 4.27
C ALA A 57 0.86 -8.60 4.28
N ALA A 58 -0.08 -8.54 3.34
CA ALA A 58 -1.15 -7.56 3.38
C ALA A 58 -2.25 -8.01 4.34
N LEU A 59 -2.58 -7.16 5.32
CA LEU A 59 -3.70 -7.39 6.22
C LEU A 59 -4.94 -6.68 5.66
N ILE A 60 -5.95 -7.46 5.26
CA ILE A 60 -7.21 -6.96 4.71
C ILE A 60 -8.36 -7.36 5.65
N PRO A 61 -8.88 -6.42 6.46
CA PRO A 61 -10.12 -6.64 7.19
C PRO A 61 -11.28 -6.98 6.23
N LEU A 62 -12.09 -7.96 6.60
CA LEU A 62 -13.30 -8.35 5.88
C LEU A 62 -14.48 -7.50 6.34
N ASP A 63 -14.49 -6.24 5.92
CA ASP A 63 -15.48 -5.22 6.25
C ASP A 63 -16.17 -4.64 4.99
N SER A 64 -17.02 -3.63 5.16
CA SER A 64 -17.68 -2.93 4.05
C SER A 64 -16.71 -2.26 3.07
N GLN A 65 -15.45 -2.10 3.44
CA GLN A 65 -14.38 -1.49 2.63
C GLN A 65 -13.45 -2.53 2.00
N THR A 66 -13.68 -3.84 2.20
CA THR A 66 -12.83 -4.94 1.71
C THR A 66 -12.45 -4.77 0.24
N LEU A 67 -13.43 -4.55 -0.64
CA LEU A 67 -13.19 -4.40 -2.07
C LEU A 67 -12.23 -3.23 -2.37
N GLY A 68 -12.30 -2.15 -1.58
CA GLY A 68 -11.37 -1.02 -1.69
C GLY A 68 -9.96 -1.30 -1.26
N ARG A 69 -9.82 -2.12 -0.23
CA ARG A 69 -8.50 -2.55 0.22
C ARG A 69 -7.88 -3.50 -0.80
N VAL A 70 -8.66 -4.38 -1.43
CA VAL A 70 -8.22 -5.24 -2.53
C VAL A 70 -7.83 -4.43 -3.77
N GLU A 71 -8.65 -3.47 -4.19
CA GLU A 71 -8.30 -2.57 -5.29
C GLU A 71 -7.02 -1.78 -5.02
N ALA A 72 -6.87 -1.24 -3.80
CA ALA A 72 -5.64 -0.56 -3.41
C ALA A 72 -4.42 -1.49 -3.49
N LEU A 73 -4.59 -2.78 -3.15
CA LEU A 73 -3.53 -3.78 -3.21
C LEU A 73 -3.14 -4.07 -4.67
N VAL A 74 -4.13 -4.23 -5.55
CA VAL A 74 -3.90 -4.41 -6.99
C VAL A 74 -3.19 -3.20 -7.58
N CYS A 75 -3.62 -1.98 -7.23
CA CYS A 75 -2.99 -0.75 -7.70
C CYS A 75 -1.55 -0.62 -7.24
N PHE A 76 -1.27 -0.92 -5.96
CA PHE A 76 0.08 -0.93 -5.41
C PHE A 76 1.00 -1.90 -6.17
N TRP A 77 0.59 -3.15 -6.33
CA TRP A 77 1.40 -4.16 -7.02
C TRP A 77 1.63 -3.83 -8.49
N ARG A 78 0.60 -3.32 -9.19
CA ARG A 78 0.76 -2.87 -10.57
C ARG A 78 1.71 -1.68 -10.68
N GLY A 79 1.63 -0.73 -9.74
CA GLY A 79 2.55 0.40 -9.66
C GLY A 79 3.98 -0.08 -9.47
N TYR A 80 4.20 -0.93 -8.47
CA TYR A 80 5.49 -1.57 -8.17
C TYR A 80 6.10 -2.27 -9.39
N ASP A 81 5.34 -3.10 -10.09
CA ASP A 81 5.77 -3.81 -11.30
C ASP A 81 5.88 -2.92 -12.56
N LYS A 82 5.73 -1.59 -12.42
CA LYS A 82 5.70 -0.60 -13.51
C LYS A 82 4.62 -0.88 -14.57
N ARG A 83 3.59 -1.65 -14.22
CA ARG A 83 2.44 -1.96 -15.07
C ARG A 83 1.43 -0.80 -15.09
N PRO A 84 0.57 -0.72 -16.12
CA PRO A 84 -0.52 0.25 -16.13
C PRO A 84 -1.45 0.03 -14.93
N VAL A 85 -1.56 1.06 -14.09
CA VAL A 85 -2.48 1.07 -12.94
C VAL A 85 -3.86 1.50 -13.45
N PRO A 86 -4.92 0.71 -13.23
CA PRO A 86 -6.27 1.11 -13.60
C PRO A 86 -6.61 2.46 -12.95
N PRO A 87 -7.33 3.35 -13.66
CA PRO A 87 -7.83 4.56 -13.04
C PRO A 87 -8.74 4.18 -11.86
N ASP A 88 -8.56 4.86 -10.73
CA ASP A 88 -9.42 4.72 -9.56
C ASP A 88 -10.87 5.00 -9.98
N THR A 89 -11.70 3.96 -10.00
CA THR A 89 -13.11 4.02 -10.45
C THR A 89 -14.02 4.64 -9.39
N ARG A 90 -13.51 4.84 -8.17
CA ARG A 90 -14.25 5.45 -7.06
C ARG A 90 -14.16 6.96 -7.08
N MET A 91 -13.18 7.50 -7.82
CA MET A 91 -13.04 8.92 -8.01
C MET A 91 -13.75 9.30 -9.30
N THR A 92 -14.82 10.09 -9.18
CA THR A 92 -15.47 10.63 -10.36
C THR A 92 -14.48 11.53 -11.12
N ILE A 93 -14.62 11.62 -12.45
CA ILE A 93 -13.73 12.44 -13.29
C ILE A 93 -13.54 13.87 -12.73
N PRO A 94 -14.57 14.55 -12.19
CA PRO A 94 -14.41 15.86 -11.54
C PRO A 94 -13.50 15.81 -10.30
N GLN A 95 -13.70 14.85 -9.38
CA GLN A 95 -12.87 14.69 -8.18
C GLN A 95 -11.40 14.42 -8.52
N ARG A 96 -11.14 13.80 -9.68
CA ARG A 96 -9.79 13.60 -10.21
C ARG A 96 -9.10 14.87 -10.66
N HIS A 97 -9.85 15.79 -11.26
CA HIS A 97 -9.33 17.09 -11.67
C HIS A 97 -9.07 18.00 -10.48
N GLU A 98 -9.93 17.99 -9.47
CA GLU A 98 -9.75 18.79 -8.25
C GLU A 98 -8.52 18.35 -7.46
N ARG A 99 -8.30 17.03 -7.30
CA ARG A 99 -7.14 16.50 -6.55
C ARG A 99 -5.80 16.73 -7.25
N ARG A 100 -5.79 17.08 -8.53
CA ARG A 100 -4.58 17.48 -9.29
C ARG A 100 -4.29 18.99 -9.19
N GLN A 101 -5.26 19.77 -8.70
CA GLN A 101 -5.19 21.23 -8.60
C GLN A 101 -5.00 21.73 -7.16
N LEU A 102 -4.94 20.81 -6.18
CA LEU A 102 -4.57 21.15 -4.80
C LEU A 102 -3.04 21.35 -4.71
N PRO A 103 -2.58 22.49 -4.14
CA PRO A 103 -1.16 22.84 -4.05
C PRO A 103 -0.36 21.98 -3.07
#